data_AF-A0A845S4W1-F1
#
_entry.id   AF-A0A845S4W1-F1
#
_cell.length_a   1.000
_cell.length_b   1.000
_cell.length_c   1.000
_cell.angle_alpha   90.00
_cell.angle_beta   90.00
_cell.angle_gamma   90.00
#
_symmetry.space_group_name_H-M   'P 1'
#
loop_
_entity.id
_entity.type
_entity.pdbx_description
1 polymer ?
#
loop_
_entity_poly.entity_id
_entity_poly.type
_entity_poly.pdbx_seq_one_letter_code
_entity_poly.pdbx_strand_id
1 'polypeptide(L)'
;MEKAVYSAVLTPFKKDLTIDTKLFISHCEFLLKNNIRLAPLGTTGEANSISVSEKINLIKTLANSDLPKEKIILGTGNTSFVDAALLTKTAVENKIYSVLLLPPFYYKNVSDEG
;
A
#
# COMPACT_ATOMS: atom_id res chain seq x y z
N MET A 1 16.53 -2.73 14.93
CA MET A 1 15.96 -2.68 13.56
C MET A 1 17.06 -2.28 12.60
N GLU A 2 17.23 -3.01 11.51
CA GLU A 2 18.18 -2.67 10.46
C GLU A 2 17.68 -1.44 9.66
N LYS A 3 18.58 -0.52 9.31
CA LYS A 3 18.23 0.63 8.47
C LYS A 3 17.92 0.14 7.06
N ALA A 4 16.83 0.62 6.47
CA ALA A 4 16.44 0.26 5.11
C ALA A 4 15.86 1.46 4.36
N VAL A 5 16.03 1.47 3.04
CA VAL A 5 15.38 2.41 2.13
C VAL A 5 14.09 1.78 1.64
N TYR A 6 12.98 2.52 1.75
CA TYR A 6 11.68 2.13 1.21
C TYR A 6 11.35 2.96 -0.02
N SER A 7 11.02 2.32 -1.13
CA SER A 7 10.45 2.99 -2.29
C SER A 7 8.96 3.21 -2.07
N ALA A 8 8.50 4.46 -2.25
CA ALA A 8 7.08 4.74 -2.41
C ALA A 8 6.65 4.21 -3.79
N VAL A 9 6.18 2.96 -3.83
CA VAL A 9 6.04 2.17 -5.05
C VAL A 9 4.93 2.76 -5.93
N LEU A 10 5.24 2.96 -7.22
CA LEU A 10 4.27 3.36 -8.23
C LEU A 10 3.21 2.28 -8.46
N THR A 11 1.98 2.69 -8.70
CA THR A 11 0.92 1.78 -9.17
C THR A 11 0.75 1.95 -10.67
N PRO A 12 1.18 0.99 -11.50
CA PRO A 12 0.99 1.08 -12.94
C PRO A 12 -0.47 0.82 -13.32
N PHE A 13 -0.95 1.57 -14.30
CA PHE A 13 -2.30 1.44 -14.86
C PHE A 13 -2.23 1.04 -16.34
N LYS A 14 -3.21 0.25 -16.77
CA LYS A 14 -3.42 -0.09 -18.18
C LYS A 14 -4.11 1.06 -18.92
N LYS A 15 -4.24 0.93 -20.24
CA LYS A 15 -4.97 1.91 -21.07
C LYS A 15 -6.44 2.08 -20.68
N ASP A 16 -7.05 1.05 -20.09
CA ASP A 16 -8.43 1.08 -19.58
C ASP A 16 -8.53 1.60 -18.14
N LEU A 17 -7.43 2.16 -17.60
CA LEU A 17 -7.30 2.69 -16.24
C LEU A 17 -7.37 1.63 -15.12
N THR A 18 -7.48 0.34 -15.44
CA THR A 18 -7.35 -0.72 -14.42
C THR A 18 -5.90 -0.89 -13.99
N ILE A 19 -5.67 -1.33 -12.74
CA ILE A 19 -4.32 -1.60 -12.24
C ILE A 19 -3.66 -2.73 -13.05
N ASP A 20 -2.44 -2.52 -13.53
CA ASP A 20 -1.62 -3.57 -14.12
C ASP A 20 -0.87 -4.34 -13.02
N THR A 21 -1.55 -5.33 -12.45
CA THR A 21 -1.01 -6.14 -11.36
C THR A 21 0.25 -6.92 -11.74
N LYS A 22 0.39 -7.33 -13.01
CA LYS A 22 1.58 -8.05 -13.47
C LYS A 22 2.79 -7.12 -13.50
N LEU A 23 2.63 -5.94 -14.09
CA LEU A 23 3.70 -4.94 -14.13
C LEU A 23 4.04 -4.44 -12.71
N PHE A 24 3.03 -4.27 -11.85
CA PHE A 24 3.23 -3.89 -10.46
C PHE A 24 4.10 -4.89 -9.69
N ILE A 25 3.80 -6.19 -9.79
CA ILE A 25 4.60 -7.24 -9.13
C ILE A 25 6.02 -7.27 -9.70
N SER A 26 6.18 -7.23 -11.02
CA SER A 26 7.51 -7.19 -11.65
C SER A 26 8.34 -5.98 -11.19
N HIS A 27 7.70 -4.82 -11.05
CA HIS A 27 8.37 -3.63 -10.51
C HIS A 27 8.78 -3.80 -9.04
N CYS A 28 7.94 -4.43 -8.21
CA CYS A 28 8.27 -4.75 -6.83
C CYS A 28 9.47 -5.71 -6.72
N GLU A 29 9.51 -6.76 -7.56
CA GLU A 29 10.65 -7.68 -7.64
C GLU A 29 11.94 -6.96 -8.02
N PHE A 30 11.87 -6.06 -9.02
CA PHE A 30 12.99 -5.23 -9.42
C PHE A 30 13.54 -4.38 -8.26
N LEU A 31 12.66 -3.72 -7.50
CA LEU A 31 13.07 -2.91 -6.34
C LEU A 31 13.74 -3.76 -5.26
N LEU A 32 13.14 -4.90 -4.92
CA LEU A 32 13.70 -5.82 -3.92
C LEU A 32 15.05 -6.40 -4.33
N LYS A 33 15.23 -6.74 -5.62
CA LYS A 33 16.50 -7.20 -6.19
C LYS A 33 17.61 -6.16 -6.04
N ASN A 34 17.25 -4.87 -6.00
CA ASN A 34 18.18 -3.76 -5.77
C ASN A 34 18.28 -3.36 -4.29
N ASN A 35 17.88 -4.25 -3.36
CA ASN A 35 17.90 -4.03 -1.91
C ASN A 35 17.02 -2.87 -1.43
N ILE A 36 15.97 -2.51 -2.18
CA ILE A 36 15.00 -1.48 -1.81
C ILE A 36 13.73 -2.16 -1.31
N ARG A 37 13.27 -1.78 -0.12
CA ARG A 37 12.01 -2.27 0.47
C ARG A 37 10.81 -1.53 -0.10
N LEU A 38 9.61 -2.07 0.12
CA LEU A 38 8.41 -1.63 -0.60
C LEU A 38 7.48 -0.84 0.31
N ALA A 39 7.04 0.33 -0.14
CA ALA A 39 5.94 1.09 0.44
C ALA A 39 4.83 1.38 -0.59
N PRO A 40 4.03 0.38 -0.99
CA PRO A 40 2.94 0.55 -1.95
C PRO A 40 1.70 1.21 -1.31
N LEU A 41 0.77 1.68 -2.15
CA LEU A 41 -0.46 2.36 -1.73
C LEU A 41 -0.20 3.63 -0.88
N GLY A 42 0.94 4.30 -1.11
CA GLY A 42 1.21 5.65 -0.61
C GLY A 42 0.80 6.74 -1.61
N THR A 43 1.21 7.99 -1.32
CA THR A 43 0.94 9.15 -2.20
C THR A 43 1.50 8.96 -3.60
N THR A 44 2.76 8.52 -3.74
CA THR A 44 3.40 8.26 -5.04
C THR A 44 2.74 7.10 -5.81
N GLY A 45 2.15 6.14 -5.10
CA GLY A 45 1.35 5.08 -5.70
C GLY A 45 -0.09 5.49 -6.02
N GLU A 46 -0.41 6.78 -5.93
CA GLU A 46 -1.72 7.35 -6.26
C GLU A 46 -2.88 6.72 -5.46
N ALA A 47 -2.65 6.34 -4.20
CA ALA A 47 -3.63 5.62 -3.41
C ALA A 47 -4.99 6.33 -3.29
N ASN A 48 -5.03 7.67 -3.31
CA ASN A 48 -6.30 8.41 -3.27
C ASN A 48 -7.10 8.35 -4.58
N SER A 49 -6.48 7.92 -5.68
CA SER A 49 -7.13 7.70 -6.99
C SER A 49 -7.69 6.28 -7.14
N ILE A 50 -7.39 5.38 -6.19
CA ILE A 50 -7.73 3.96 -6.26
C ILE A 50 -8.85 3.65 -5.27
N SER A 51 -9.89 2.93 -5.73
CA SER A 51 -11.02 2.55 -4.88
C SER A 51 -10.61 1.54 -3.79
N VAL A 52 -11.42 1.43 -2.73
CA VAL A 52 -11.17 0.47 -1.63
C VAL A 52 -11.17 -0.98 -2.15
N SER A 53 -12.06 -1.33 -3.08
CA SER A 53 -12.12 -2.68 -3.66
C SER A 53 -10.86 -3.01 -4.48
N GLU A 54 -10.37 -2.07 -5.27
CA GLU A 54 -9.11 -2.23 -6.02
C GLU A 54 -7.90 -2.36 -5.09
N LYS A 55 -7.85 -1.56 -4.01
CA LYS A 55 -6.82 -1.70 -2.97
C LYS A 55 -6.85 -3.09 -2.33
N ILE A 56 -8.02 -3.59 -1.94
CA ILE A 56 -8.19 -4.93 -1.38
C ILE A 56 -7.68 -6.01 -2.36
N ASN A 57 -8.01 -5.87 -3.66
CA ASN A 57 -7.53 -6.80 -4.68
C ASN A 57 -6.01 -6.75 -4.86
N LEU A 58 -5.40 -5.56 -4.79
CA LEU A 58 -3.95 -5.41 -4.86
C LEU A 58 -3.25 -5.99 -3.63
N ILE A 59 -3.83 -5.82 -2.44
CA ILE A 59 -3.33 -6.43 -1.19
C ILE A 59 -3.32 -7.95 -1.32
N LYS A 60 -4.42 -8.54 -1.79
CA LYS A 60 -4.51 -9.99 -2.04
C LYS A 60 -3.51 -10.45 -3.11
N THR A 61 -3.28 -9.63 -4.13
CA THR A 61 -2.26 -9.92 -5.17
C THR A 61 -0.86 -9.95 -4.57
N LEU A 62 -0.49 -8.97 -3.73
CA LEU A 62 0.76 -8.96 -2.98
C LEU A 62 0.88 -10.18 -2.06
N ALA A 63 -0.19 -10.53 -1.36
CA ALA A 63 -0.25 -11.68 -0.45
C ALA A 63 0.04 -13.00 -1.17
N ASN A 64 -0.55 -13.18 -2.36
CA ASN A 64 -0.43 -14.37 -3.18
C ASN A 64 0.86 -14.43 -4.02
N SER A 65 1.63 -13.34 -4.11
CA SER A 65 2.93 -13.32 -4.77
C SER A 65 4.02 -13.96 -3.90
N ASP A 66 5.19 -14.26 -4.47
CA ASP A 66 6.34 -14.78 -3.70
C ASP A 66 7.16 -13.68 -3.00
N LEU A 67 6.68 -12.43 -3.02
CA LEU A 67 7.38 -11.31 -2.40
C LEU A 67 7.48 -11.51 -0.87
N PRO A 68 8.63 -11.18 -0.24
CA PRO A 68 8.80 -11.22 1.21
C PRO A 68 7.95 -10.13 1.90
N LYS A 69 6.90 -10.55 2.63
CA LYS A 69 5.89 -9.65 3.22
C LYS A 69 6.49 -8.77 4.31
N GLU A 70 7.51 -9.25 5.00
CA GLU A 70 8.28 -8.51 6.00
C GLU A 70 9.09 -7.34 5.42
N LYS A 71 9.25 -7.26 4.09
CA LYS A 71 9.88 -6.12 3.40
C LYS A 71 8.87 -5.10 2.85
N ILE A 72 7.59 -5.22 3.22
CA ILE A 72 6.49 -4.36 2.75
C ILE A 72 5.96 -3.53 3.94
N ILE A 73 5.81 -2.23 3.73
CA ILE A 73 5.00 -1.35 4.58
C ILE A 73 3.83 -0.84 3.73
N LEU A 74 2.63 -1.36 3.98
CA LEU A 74 1.48 -1.13 3.11
C LEU A 74 0.71 0.14 3.51
N GLY A 75 0.44 1.04 2.58
CA GLY A 75 -0.44 2.18 2.81
C GLY A 75 -1.90 1.76 3.03
N THR A 76 -2.44 2.09 4.22
CA THR A 76 -3.83 1.77 4.59
C THR A 76 -4.63 2.97 5.08
N GLY A 77 -4.01 4.15 5.21
CA GLY A 77 -4.71 5.35 5.67
C GLY A 77 -5.76 5.84 4.69
N ASN A 78 -6.83 6.39 5.25
CA ASN A 78 -8.00 6.91 4.53
C ASN A 78 -8.69 7.97 5.43
N THR A 79 -9.44 8.89 4.85
CA THR A 79 -10.29 9.83 5.60
C THR A 79 -11.45 9.13 6.30
N SER A 80 -11.93 8.02 5.73
CA SER A 80 -12.92 7.14 6.34
C SER A 80 -12.23 6.16 7.29
N PHE A 81 -12.58 6.23 8.58
CA PHE A 81 -12.07 5.29 9.59
C PHE A 81 -12.39 3.84 9.25
N VAL A 82 -13.63 3.58 8.80
CA VAL A 82 -14.09 2.22 8.46
C VAL A 82 -13.25 1.64 7.32
N ASP A 83 -12.92 2.46 6.32
CA ASP A 83 -12.09 2.02 5.19
C ASP A 83 -10.63 1.81 5.61
N ALA A 84 -10.07 2.70 6.43
CA ALA A 84 -8.72 2.54 6.95
C ALA A 84 -8.58 1.27 7.80
N ALA A 85 -9.58 1.00 8.66
CA ALA A 85 -9.65 -0.22 9.47
C ALA A 85 -9.81 -1.47 8.60
N LEU A 86 -10.66 -1.43 7.57
CA LEU A 86 -10.86 -2.54 6.62
C LEU A 86 -9.57 -2.88 5.85
N LEU A 87 -8.88 -1.87 5.32
CA LEU A 87 -7.62 -2.06 4.60
C LEU A 87 -6.53 -2.61 5.51
N THR A 88 -6.43 -2.09 6.74
CA THR A 88 -5.48 -2.57 7.75
C THR A 88 -5.78 -4.02 8.16
N LYS A 89 -7.05 -4.35 8.43
CA LYS A 89 -7.48 -5.73 8.72
C LYS A 89 -7.13 -6.66 7.57
N THR A 90 -7.43 -6.25 6.33
CA THR A 90 -7.11 -7.03 5.13
C THR A 90 -5.61 -7.31 5.02
N ALA A 91 -4.76 -6.31 5.31
CA ALA A 91 -3.31 -6.47 5.31
C ALA A 91 -2.85 -7.53 6.33
N VAL A 92 -3.34 -7.44 7.57
CA VAL A 92 -2.98 -8.35 8.66
C VAL A 92 -3.45 -9.78 8.39
N GLU A 93 -4.68 -9.97 7.91
CA GLU A 93 -5.21 -11.28 7.51
C GLU A 93 -4.39 -11.92 6.37
N ASN A 94 -3.73 -11.09 5.57
CA ASN A 94 -2.84 -11.50 4.47
C ASN A 94 -1.34 -11.47 4.85
N LYS A 95 -1.02 -11.47 6.15
CA LYS A 95 0.33 -11.57 6.72
C LYS A 95 1.27 -10.39 6.39
N ILE A 96 0.73 -9.23 6.04
CA ILE A 96 1.48 -7.97 5.94
C ILE A 96 1.27 -7.21 7.24
N TYR A 97 2.25 -7.26 8.13
CA TYR A 97 2.12 -6.75 9.50
C TYR A 97 2.65 -5.32 9.70
N SER A 98 3.17 -4.68 8.65
CA SER A 98 3.59 -3.28 8.69
C SER A 98 2.71 -2.44 7.79
N VAL A 99 2.16 -1.35 8.33
CA VAL A 99 1.29 -0.42 7.61
C VAL A 99 1.80 1.01 7.70
N LEU A 100 1.59 1.77 6.63
CA LEU A 100 1.77 3.21 6.57
C LEU A 100 0.39 3.85 6.75
N LEU A 101 0.13 4.35 7.96
CA LEU A 101 -1.16 4.92 8.35
C LEU A 101 -1.03 6.44 8.45
N LEU A 102 -1.61 7.15 7.49
CA LEU A 102 -1.76 8.60 7.60
C LEU A 102 -3.02 8.96 8.42
N PRO A 103 -2.99 10.06 9.19
CA PRO A 103 -4.21 10.59 9.81
C PRO A 103 -5.23 11.03 8.74
N PRO A 104 -6.52 11.12 9.07
CA PRO A 104 -7.53 11.63 8.16
C PRO A 104 -7.19 13.05 7.71
N PHE A 105 -7.22 13.29 6.41
CA PHE A 105 -6.65 14.50 5.79
C PHE A 105 -7.70 15.46 5.21
N TYR A 106 -8.99 15.16 5.36
CA TYR A 106 -10.08 16.01 4.83
C TYR A 106 -10.32 17.22 5.73
N TYR A 107 -10.65 16.97 7.01
CA TYR A 107 -10.80 18.01 8.01
C TYR A 107 -9.45 18.65 8.36
N LYS A 108 -9.48 19.95 8.66
CA LYS A 108 -8.29 20.77 8.95
C LYS A 108 -8.35 21.26 10.39
N ASN A 109 -7.18 21.57 10.96
CA ASN A 109 -7.04 22.06 12.34
C ASN A 109 -7.67 21.12 13.38
N VAL A 110 -7.61 19.81 13.12
CA VAL A 110 -7.95 18.77 14.10
C VAL A 110 -6.97 18.82 15.27
N SER A 111 -7.47 18.49 16.46
CA SER A 111 -6.65 18.48 17.66
C SER A 111 -5.86 17.16 17.76
N ASP A 112 -4.92 17.07 18.71
CA ASP A 112 -4.24 15.81 19.00
C ASP A 112 -5.19 14.73 19.53
N GLU A 113 -6.35 15.12 20.10
CA GLU A 113 -7.40 14.19 20.54
C GLU A 113 -8.28 13.68 19.37
N GLY A 114 -8.14 14.28 18.18
CA GLY A 114 -9.03 14.10 17.03
C GLY A 114 -10.03 15.23 16.92
#